data_AF-A0A968JL99-F1
#
_entry.id   AF-A0A968JL99-F1
#
_cell.length_a   1.000
_cell.length_b   1.000
_cell.length_c   1.000
_cell.angle_alpha   90.00
_cell.angle_beta   90.00
_cell.angle_gamma   90.00
#
_symmetry.space_group_name_H-M   'P 1'
#
loop_
_entity.id
_entity.type
_entity.pdbx_description
1 polymer ?
#
loop_
_entity_poly.entity_id
_entity_poly.type
_entity_poly.pdbx_seq_one_letter_code
_entity_poly.pdbx_strand_id
1 'polypeptide(L)'
;MFFLDGTELGEYALNIHPEFAYESEALRKKVTGKINDRPWNGGISQKQKNWLRGRLDDAKQKNQVVIIFSHFPLLPQTIDLILWNNEEIIDLIENYKNVKAYISGHYHEGGYAGKAGIHYVIQKAMSDTHENSFAIMEIYPDEITIKGYGNADHLNLKINQ
;
A
#
# COMPACT_ATOMS: atom_id res chain seq x y z
N MET A 1 -12.15 -5.00 2.92
CA MET A 1 -11.16 -4.25 2.11
C MET A 1 -11.03 -2.87 2.72
N PHE A 2 -9.81 -2.36 2.86
CA PHE A 2 -9.53 -1.02 3.36
C PHE A 2 -8.70 -0.24 2.34
N PHE A 3 -8.97 1.05 2.22
CA PHE A 3 -8.28 1.94 1.27
C PHE A 3 -7.56 3.00 2.09
N LEU A 4 -6.25 3.10 1.86
CA LEU A 4 -5.39 4.06 2.50
C LEU A 4 -5.16 5.23 1.56
N ASP A 5 -5.31 6.43 2.10
CA ASP A 5 -4.90 7.65 1.43
C ASP A 5 -3.46 7.97 1.83
N GLY A 6 -2.50 7.50 1.03
CA GLY A 6 -1.09 7.83 1.19
C GLY A 6 -0.70 9.23 0.69
N THR A 7 -1.65 9.97 0.11
CA THR A 7 -1.42 11.33 -0.39
C THR A 7 -1.68 12.41 0.66
N GLU A 8 -2.39 12.09 1.75
CA GLU A 8 -2.84 13.07 2.75
C GLU A 8 -1.72 13.88 3.40
N LEU A 9 -0.51 13.29 3.53
CA LEU A 9 0.67 13.98 4.03
C LEU A 9 1.59 14.51 2.91
N GLY A 10 1.30 14.25 1.64
CA GLY A 10 2.13 14.68 0.51
C GLY A 10 2.19 16.20 0.42
N GLU A 11 3.36 16.76 0.06
CA GLU A 11 3.55 18.22 -0.05
C GLU A 11 2.56 18.85 -1.04
N TYR A 12 2.22 18.12 -2.11
CA TYR A 12 1.25 18.51 -3.12
C TYR A 12 -0.20 18.57 -2.62
N ALA A 13 -0.52 17.93 -1.49
CA ALA A 13 -1.86 17.95 -0.89
C ALA A 13 -2.05 19.08 0.14
N LEU A 14 -0.98 19.70 0.64
CA LEU A 14 -1.04 20.63 1.77
C LEU A 14 -1.78 21.94 1.50
N ASN A 15 -1.90 22.34 0.23
CA ASN A 15 -2.74 23.49 -0.15
C ASN A 15 -4.24 23.23 0.06
N ILE A 16 -4.63 21.95 0.07
CA ILE A 16 -6.02 21.49 0.25
C ILE A 16 -6.22 21.03 1.70
N HIS A 17 -5.20 20.38 2.28
CA HIS A 17 -5.21 19.84 3.65
C HIS A 17 -4.13 20.47 4.55
N PRO A 18 -4.23 21.78 4.85
CA PRO A 18 -3.26 22.46 5.69
C PRO A 18 -3.20 21.91 7.13
N GLU A 19 -4.24 21.22 7.59
CA GLU A 19 -4.28 20.54 8.88
C GLU A 19 -3.18 19.48 9.04
N PHE A 20 -2.65 18.93 7.94
CA PHE A 20 -1.59 17.94 7.95
C PHE A 20 -0.19 18.53 7.83
N ALA A 21 -0.03 19.85 7.67
CA ALA A 21 1.26 20.48 7.38
C ALA A 21 2.35 20.15 8.41
N TYR A 22 2.00 20.21 9.71
CA TYR A 22 2.96 19.90 10.78
C TYR A 22 3.41 18.44 10.78
N GLU A 23 2.46 17.51 10.58
CA GLU A 23 2.77 16.07 10.55
C GLU A 23 3.55 15.70 9.29
N SER A 24 3.18 16.28 8.15
CA SER A 24 3.91 16.17 6.89
C SER A 24 5.36 16.61 7.05
N GLU A 25 5.60 17.82 7.56
CA GLU A 25 6.96 18.35 7.77
C GLU A 25 7.77 17.47 8.75
N ALA A 26 7.15 17.03 9.84
CA ALA A 26 7.80 16.15 10.82
C ALA A 26 8.19 14.80 10.18
N LEU A 27 7.33 14.24 9.32
CA LEU A 27 7.62 13.01 8.61
C LEU A 27 8.71 13.19 7.54
N ARG A 28 8.69 14.30 6.79
CA ARG A 28 9.74 14.65 5.82
C ARG A 28 11.12 14.70 6.46
N LYS A 29 11.23 15.31 7.64
CA LYS A 29 12.49 15.37 8.41
C LYS A 29 13.02 13.98 8.79
N LYS A 30 12.13 13.01 9.08
CA LYS A 30 12.54 11.63 9.41
C LYS A 30 13.07 10.85 8.22
N VAL A 31 12.65 11.20 7.00
CA VAL A 31 13.08 10.51 5.78
C VAL A 31 14.20 11.24 5.04
N THR A 32 14.64 12.40 5.52
CA THR A 32 15.70 13.18 4.87
C THR A 32 16.95 12.32 4.63
N GLY A 33 17.40 12.24 3.38
CA GLY A 33 18.56 11.45 2.95
C GLY A 33 18.32 9.95 2.83
N LYS A 34 17.11 9.45 3.09
CA LYS A 34 16.72 8.06 2.79
C LYS A 34 16.37 7.91 1.31
N ILE A 35 16.32 6.68 0.81
CA ILE A 35 16.02 6.40 -0.60
C ILE A 35 14.65 6.94 -1.03
N ASN A 36 13.65 6.87 -0.15
CA ASN A 36 12.27 7.31 -0.39
C ASN A 36 12.03 8.81 -0.11
N ASP A 37 13.10 9.59 0.07
CA ASP A 37 13.07 11.04 0.27
C ASP A 37 12.71 11.79 -1.02
N ARG A 38 11.48 11.59 -1.50
CA ARG A 38 10.99 12.16 -2.76
C ARG A 38 9.76 13.05 -2.54
N PRO A 39 9.67 14.20 -3.23
CA PRO A 39 8.53 15.11 -3.11
C PRO A 39 7.23 14.57 -3.73
N TRP A 40 7.34 13.58 -4.62
CA TRP A 40 6.19 12.87 -5.21
C TRP A 40 5.72 11.67 -4.37
N ASN A 41 6.38 11.37 -3.26
CA ASN A 41 5.90 10.39 -2.29
C ASN A 41 4.96 11.08 -1.27
N GLY A 42 4.37 10.28 -0.41
CA GLY A 42 3.55 10.76 0.69
C GLY A 42 3.66 9.88 1.92
N GLY A 43 2.73 10.05 2.85
CA GLY A 43 2.74 9.35 4.12
C GLY A 43 1.33 9.15 4.66
N ILE A 44 1.22 8.25 5.63
CA ILE A 44 -0.04 7.97 6.33
C ILE A 44 -0.01 8.67 7.69
N SER A 45 -0.99 9.53 7.95
CA SER A 45 -1.13 10.28 9.20
C SER A 45 -1.35 9.37 10.41
N GLN A 46 -1.09 9.90 11.60
CA GLN A 46 -1.39 9.24 12.85
C GLN A 46 -2.88 8.98 13.02
N LYS A 47 -3.72 9.89 12.52
CA LYS A 47 -5.17 9.73 12.48
C LYS A 47 -5.56 8.51 11.66
N GLN A 48 -5.02 8.38 10.44
CA GLN A 48 -5.33 7.25 9.56
C GLN A 48 -4.73 5.93 10.07
N LYS A 49 -3.52 5.93 10.64
CA LYS A 49 -2.94 4.76 11.34
C LYS A 49 -3.81 4.26 12.48
N ASN A 50 -4.36 5.17 13.30
CA ASN A 50 -5.26 4.81 14.40
C ASN A 50 -6.58 4.26 13.90
N TRP A 51 -7.15 4.85 12.84
CA TRP A 51 -8.32 4.32 12.16
C TRP A 51 -8.07 2.91 11.62
N LEU A 52 -6.94 2.70 10.94
CA LEU A 52 -6.58 1.39 10.37
C LEU A 52 -6.48 0.34 11.47
N ARG A 53 -5.84 0.64 12.59
CA ARG A 53 -5.75 -0.27 13.75
C ARG A 53 -7.14 -0.72 14.21
N GLY A 54 -8.06 0.23 14.43
CA GLY A 54 -9.43 -0.11 14.85
C GLY A 54 -10.16 -0.97 13.83
N ARG A 55 -9.96 -0.73 12.52
CA ARG A 55 -10.56 -1.53 11.46
C ARG A 55 -9.99 -2.95 11.38
N LEU A 56 -8.70 -3.10 11.61
CA LEU A 56 -8.03 -4.39 11.67
C LEU A 56 -8.48 -5.20 12.89
N ASP A 57 -8.62 -4.55 14.05
CA ASP A 57 -9.15 -5.17 15.27
C ASP A 57 -10.60 -5.65 15.07
N ASP A 58 -11.47 -4.81 14.51
CA ASP A 58 -12.85 -5.17 14.17
C ASP A 58 -12.92 -6.37 13.22
N ALA A 59 -12.11 -6.37 12.17
CA ALA A 59 -12.06 -7.45 11.19
C ALA A 59 -11.56 -8.75 11.81
N LYS A 60 -10.56 -8.66 12.70
CA LYS A 60 -10.02 -9.81 13.44
C LYS A 60 -11.08 -10.44 14.33
N GLN A 61 -11.84 -9.63 15.08
CA GLN A 61 -12.95 -10.14 15.92
C GLN A 61 -14.02 -10.87 15.10
N LYS A 62 -14.20 -10.48 13.84
CA LYS A 62 -15.17 -11.08 12.90
C LYS A 62 -14.58 -12.20 12.04
N ASN A 63 -13.33 -12.62 12.30
CA ASN A 63 -12.60 -13.61 11.49
C ASN A 63 -12.57 -13.27 9.98
N GLN A 64 -12.45 -11.99 9.65
CA GLN A 64 -12.44 -11.51 8.26
C GLN A 64 -11.02 -11.39 7.73
N VAL A 65 -10.82 -11.89 6.50
CA VAL A 65 -9.63 -11.59 5.69
C VAL A 65 -9.64 -10.13 5.25
N VAL A 66 -8.49 -9.49 5.37
CA VAL A 66 -8.28 -8.08 5.02
C VAL A 66 -7.32 -7.98 3.84
N ILE A 67 -7.77 -7.22 2.84
CA ILE A 67 -6.98 -6.71 1.72
C ILE A 67 -6.93 -5.19 1.87
N ILE A 68 -5.73 -4.64 1.81
CA ILE A 68 -5.46 -3.21 1.91
C ILE A 68 -5.08 -2.69 0.53
N PHE A 69 -5.60 -1.53 0.16
CA PHE A 69 -5.27 -0.82 -1.06
C PHE A 69 -4.63 0.52 -0.69
N SER A 70 -3.64 0.95 -1.47
CA SER A 70 -2.99 2.25 -1.34
C SER A 70 -2.42 2.65 -2.70
N HIS A 71 -2.25 3.93 -2.97
CA HIS A 71 -1.51 4.32 -4.17
C HIS A 71 -0.03 3.89 -4.07
N PHE A 72 0.59 4.08 -2.90
CA PHE A 72 2.01 3.91 -2.68
C PHE A 72 2.37 2.49 -2.20
N PRO A 73 3.41 1.87 -2.75
CA PRO A 73 3.98 0.62 -2.24
C PRO A 73 4.63 0.78 -0.87
N LEU A 74 4.80 -0.36 -0.20
CA LEU A 74 5.57 -0.49 1.04
C LEU A 74 6.91 -1.21 0.82
N LEU A 75 6.94 -2.11 -0.19
CA LEU A 75 8.05 -2.99 -0.55
C LEU A 75 8.21 -3.04 -2.08
N PRO A 76 9.40 -3.41 -2.60
CA PRO A 76 10.65 -3.58 -1.84
C PRO A 76 11.22 -2.24 -1.36
N GLN A 77 11.95 -2.21 -0.24
CA GLN A 77 12.53 -0.97 0.28
C GLN A 77 13.73 -0.46 -0.53
N THR A 78 14.12 -1.19 -1.57
CA THR A 78 15.24 -0.85 -2.47
C THR A 78 14.83 0.12 -3.59
N ILE A 79 13.55 0.47 -3.70
CA ILE A 79 13.06 1.50 -4.64
C ILE A 79 12.74 2.79 -3.88
N ASP A 80 12.86 3.93 -4.56
CA ASP A 80 12.55 5.25 -3.98
C ASP A 80 11.06 5.61 -4.05
N LEU A 81 10.23 4.82 -4.73
CA LEU A 81 8.81 5.04 -4.96
C LEU A 81 7.92 4.32 -3.93
N ILE A 82 8.18 4.53 -2.64
CA ILE A 82 7.43 3.96 -1.50
C ILE A 82 6.99 5.06 -0.52
N LEU A 83 6.03 4.76 0.37
CA LEU A 83 5.62 5.69 1.43
C LEU A 83 6.81 6.18 2.27
N TRP A 84 6.77 7.43 2.74
CA TRP A 84 7.76 7.98 3.67
C TRP A 84 7.83 7.17 4.96
N ASN A 85 6.67 6.81 5.53
CA ASN A 85 6.58 5.96 6.73
C ASN A 85 6.23 4.50 6.41
N ASN A 86 6.75 3.96 5.30
CA ASN A 86 6.49 2.58 4.88
C ASN A 86 6.77 1.55 6.00
N GLU A 87 7.89 1.69 6.73
CA GLU A 87 8.25 0.81 7.85
C GLU A 87 7.17 0.80 8.95
N GLU A 88 6.67 1.98 9.35
CA GLU A 88 5.63 2.08 10.38
C GLU A 88 4.33 1.38 9.96
N ILE A 89 4.01 1.39 8.66
CA ILE A 89 2.81 0.73 8.13
C ILE A 89 3.02 -0.77 7.99
N ILE A 90 4.20 -1.22 7.53
CA ILE A 90 4.59 -2.64 7.52
C ILE A 90 4.47 -3.22 8.93
N ASP A 91 5.10 -2.58 9.91
CA ASP A 91 5.09 -3.01 11.31
C ASP A 91 3.65 -3.09 11.85
N LEU A 92 2.80 -2.11 11.51
CA LEU A 92 1.40 -2.12 11.92
C LEU A 92 0.65 -3.33 11.34
N ILE A 93 0.74 -3.58 10.03
CA ILE A 93 -0.11 -4.59 9.37
C ILE A 93 0.41 -6.01 9.55
N GLU A 94 1.72 -6.22 9.67
CA GLU A 94 2.33 -7.55 9.88
C GLU A 94 1.99 -8.15 11.26
N ASN A 95 1.54 -7.32 12.22
CA ASN A 95 1.00 -7.78 13.49
C ASN A 95 -0.42 -8.41 13.39
N TYR A 96 -1.05 -8.35 12.21
CA TYR A 96 -2.40 -8.85 11.97
C TYR A 96 -2.41 -10.02 11.00
N LYS A 97 -2.53 -11.25 11.52
CA LYS A 97 -2.58 -12.49 10.71
C LYS A 97 -3.72 -12.54 9.68
N ASN A 98 -4.77 -11.75 9.89
CA ASN A 98 -5.91 -11.66 8.99
C ASN A 98 -5.71 -10.66 7.85
N VAL A 99 -4.62 -9.86 7.84
CA VAL A 99 -4.19 -9.12 6.65
C VAL A 99 -3.47 -10.09 5.72
N LYS A 100 -3.90 -10.16 4.45
CA LYS A 100 -3.39 -11.13 3.49
C LYS A 100 -2.83 -10.51 2.22
N ALA A 101 -3.24 -9.30 1.86
CA ALA A 101 -2.65 -8.60 0.72
C ALA A 101 -2.64 -7.08 0.91
N TYR A 102 -1.62 -6.45 0.33
CA TYR A 102 -1.46 -5.02 0.16
C TYR A 102 -1.28 -4.72 -1.33
N ILE A 103 -2.25 -4.05 -1.95
CA ILE A 103 -2.28 -3.80 -3.38
C ILE A 103 -2.00 -2.32 -3.63
N SER A 104 -1.05 -2.04 -4.52
CA SER A 104 -0.53 -0.69 -4.76
C SER A 104 -0.20 -0.41 -6.22
N GLY A 105 0.17 0.84 -6.52
CA GLY A 105 0.65 1.32 -7.81
C GLY A 105 1.90 2.17 -7.64
N HIS A 106 1.92 3.38 -8.23
CA HIS A 106 3.00 4.39 -8.14
C HIS A 106 4.34 3.98 -8.76
N TYR A 107 4.84 2.77 -8.48
CA TYR A 107 5.97 2.19 -9.19
C TYR A 107 5.48 1.46 -10.44
N HIS A 108 5.60 2.15 -11.59
CA HIS A 108 4.95 1.76 -12.84
C HIS A 108 5.40 0.41 -13.41
N GLU A 109 6.63 -0.02 -13.11
CA GLU A 109 7.17 -1.33 -13.50
C GLU A 109 6.44 -2.50 -12.81
N GLY A 110 5.66 -2.22 -11.76
CA GLY A 110 5.01 -3.23 -10.95
C GLY A 110 5.99 -3.98 -10.04
N GLY A 111 5.50 -5.04 -9.40
CA GLY A 111 6.31 -5.80 -8.46
C GLY A 111 5.50 -6.66 -7.51
N TYR A 112 6.20 -7.59 -6.88
CA TYR A 112 5.61 -8.53 -5.93
C TYR A 112 6.61 -8.86 -4.83
N ALA A 113 6.14 -8.91 -3.59
CA ALA A 113 6.87 -9.47 -2.46
C ALA A 113 5.91 -10.21 -1.51
N GLY A 114 6.32 -11.39 -1.03
CA GLY A 114 5.67 -12.07 0.07
C GLY A 114 6.46 -11.88 1.36
N LYS A 115 5.84 -11.32 2.41
CA LYS A 115 6.49 -11.14 3.72
C LYS A 115 5.47 -11.26 4.84
N ALA A 116 5.83 -11.97 5.91
CA ALA A 116 4.99 -12.19 7.09
C ALA A 116 3.56 -12.70 6.80
N GLY A 117 3.39 -13.51 5.74
CA GLY A 117 2.08 -14.02 5.32
C GLY A 117 1.21 -13.00 4.59
N ILE A 118 1.77 -11.85 4.19
CA ILE A 118 1.11 -10.80 3.41
C ILE A 118 1.72 -10.76 2.00
N HIS A 119 0.85 -10.68 0.99
CA HIS A 119 1.23 -10.45 -0.40
C HIS A 119 1.22 -8.95 -0.70
N TYR A 120 2.40 -8.37 -0.94
CA TYR A 120 2.56 -7.00 -1.39
C TYR A 120 2.63 -7.01 -2.91
N VAL A 121 1.63 -6.42 -3.57
CA VAL A 121 1.50 -6.38 -5.02
C VAL A 121 1.52 -4.93 -5.49
N ILE A 122 2.34 -4.66 -6.50
CA ILE A 122 2.37 -3.38 -7.22
C ILE A 122 1.86 -3.64 -8.64
N GLN A 123 0.78 -2.96 -9.01
CA GLN A 123 0.20 -3.02 -10.34
C GLN A 123 0.99 -2.18 -11.32
N LYS A 124 1.21 -2.73 -12.52
CA LYS A 124 1.87 -2.01 -13.62
C LYS A 124 0.99 -0.89 -14.16
N ALA A 125 1.62 0.24 -14.50
CA ALA A 125 0.89 1.39 -14.99
C ALA A 125 0.34 1.17 -16.41
N MET A 126 -0.88 1.66 -16.63
CA MET A 126 -1.49 1.68 -17.97
C MET A 126 -0.90 2.77 -18.86
N SER A 127 -0.28 3.81 -18.28
CA SER A 127 0.29 4.94 -19.03
C SER A 127 1.54 4.58 -19.83
N ASP A 128 2.23 3.51 -19.47
CA ASP A 128 3.59 3.20 -19.95
C ASP A 128 3.57 2.17 -21.09
N THR A 129 2.41 1.94 -21.67
CA THR A 129 2.17 0.89 -22.66
C THR A 129 1.18 1.33 -23.74
N HIS A 130 1.38 0.82 -24.95
CA HIS A 130 0.41 0.96 -26.05
C HIS A 130 -0.76 -0.04 -25.94
N GLU A 131 -0.58 -1.10 -25.17
CA GLU A 131 -1.63 -2.02 -24.72
C GLU A 131 -2.23 -1.56 -23.38
N ASN A 132 -3.36 -2.11 -22.96
CA ASN A 132 -3.91 -1.84 -21.63
C ASN A 132 -3.06 -2.44 -20.49
N SER A 133 -3.25 -1.95 -19.26
CA SER A 133 -2.75 -2.59 -18.04
C SER A 133 -3.81 -2.49 -16.94
N PHE A 134 -4.56 -3.57 -16.73
CA PHE A 134 -5.53 -3.68 -15.65
C PHE A 134 -5.69 -5.14 -15.23
N ALA A 135 -6.31 -5.38 -14.08
CA ALA A 135 -6.56 -6.73 -13.59
C ALA A 135 -7.95 -6.90 -12.99
N ILE A 136 -8.46 -8.13 -13.05
CA ILE A 136 -9.65 -8.56 -12.29
C ILE A 136 -9.17 -9.36 -11.09
N MET A 137 -9.57 -8.94 -9.89
CA MET A 137 -9.26 -9.67 -8.65
C MET A 137 -10.44 -10.53 -8.24
N GLU A 138 -10.23 -11.84 -8.17
CA GLU A 138 -11.18 -12.84 -7.70
C GLU A 138 -10.74 -13.33 -6.32
N ILE A 139 -11.66 -13.32 -5.36
CA ILE A 139 -11.37 -13.65 -3.96
C ILE A 139 -12.09 -14.94 -3.62
N TYR A 140 -11.33 -15.95 -3.22
CA TYR A 140 -11.81 -17.26 -2.79
C TYR A 140 -11.47 -17.48 -1.31
N PRO A 141 -12.02 -18.53 -0.67
CA PRO A 141 -11.70 -18.80 0.73
C PRO A 141 -10.22 -19.02 1.01
N ASP A 142 -9.48 -19.61 0.07
CA ASP A 142 -8.07 -20.02 0.25
C ASP A 142 -7.06 -19.27 -0.62
N GLU A 143 -7.54 -18.49 -1.59
CA GLU A 143 -6.68 -17.75 -2.52
C GLU A 143 -7.29 -16.44 -3.01
N ILE A 144 -6.42 -15.55 -3.47
CA ILE A 144 -6.78 -14.38 -4.27
C ILE A 144 -6.14 -14.58 -5.64
N THR A 145 -6.95 -14.56 -6.69
CA THR A 145 -6.47 -14.60 -8.07
C THR A 145 -6.54 -13.22 -8.68
N ILE A 146 -5.41 -12.70 -9.15
CA ILE A 146 -5.30 -11.45 -9.91
C ILE A 146 -5.11 -11.83 -11.37
N LYS A 147 -6.16 -11.61 -12.18
CA LYS A 147 -6.15 -11.84 -13.62
C LYS A 147 -5.74 -10.58 -14.36
N GLY A 148 -4.46 -10.45 -14.68
CA GLY A 148 -3.92 -9.34 -15.48
C GLY A 148 -4.34 -9.41 -16.95
N TYR A 149 -4.52 -8.24 -17.55
CA TYR A 149 -4.81 -8.02 -18.96
C TYR A 149 -3.84 -7.01 -19.56
N GLY A 150 -3.43 -7.26 -20.81
CA GLY A 150 -2.36 -6.51 -21.47
C GLY A 150 -1.05 -6.66 -20.71
N ASN A 151 -0.46 -5.57 -20.23
CA ASN A 151 0.83 -5.60 -19.52
C ASN A 151 0.73 -5.94 -18.03
N ALA A 152 -0.47 -6.01 -17.44
CA ALA A 152 -0.64 -6.34 -16.03
C ALA A 152 -0.30 -7.81 -15.72
N ASP A 153 0.28 -8.04 -14.54
CA ASP A 153 0.68 -9.39 -14.13
C ASP A 153 -0.51 -10.27 -13.73
N HIS A 154 -0.38 -11.58 -13.96
CA HIS A 154 -1.29 -12.59 -13.44
C HIS A 154 -0.67 -13.24 -12.19
N LEU A 155 -1.40 -13.23 -11.07
CA LEU A 155 -0.91 -13.77 -9.79
C LEU A 155 -1.97 -14.66 -9.15
N ASN A 156 -1.54 -15.76 -8.54
CA ASN A 156 -2.35 -16.55 -7.62
C ASN A 156 -1.70 -16.50 -6.23
N LEU A 157 -2.43 -15.97 -5.26
CA LEU A 157 -1.95 -15.61 -3.94
C LEU A 157 -2.64 -16.50 -2.90
N LYS A 158 -1.93 -17.43 -2.28
CA LYS A 158 -2.50 -18.34 -1.27
C LYS A 158 -2.65 -17.63 0.08
N ILE A 159 -3.87 -17.60 0.63
CA ILE A 159 -4.20 -16.86 1.85
C ILE A 159 -4.53 -17.74 3.07
N ASN A 160 -4.52 -19.06 2.93
CA ASN A 160 -4.81 -20.04 4.00
C ASN A 160 -3.61 -20.44 4.88
N GLN A 161 -2.57 -19.61 4.95
CA GLN A 161 -1.41 -19.84 5.83
C GLN A 161 -1.55 -19.12 7.17
#